data_AF-A0A2V6ZAQ3-F1
#
_entry.id   AF-A0A2V6ZAQ3-F1
#
_cell.length_a   1.000
_cell.length_b   1.000
_cell.length_c   1.000
_cell.angle_alpha   90.00
_cell.angle_beta   90.00
_cell.angle_gamma   90.00
#
_symmetry.space_group_name_H-M   'P 1'
#
loop_
_entity.id
_entity.type
_entity.pdbx_description
1 polymer ?
#
loop_
_entity_poly.entity_id
_entity_poly.type
_entity_poly.pdbx_seq_one_letter_code
_entity_poly.pdbx_strand_id
1 'polypeptide(L)'
;MLGVGHAQDETIQKMVGSWQGKVDVRDEPERTLVIKSVALEGGQWIANIDYGTTGKSVNALQARIERQGGAPTLMFASSTTNKVELQLISERELRGLLKVSDGTGSWVARKMTLQKTSDKP
;
A
#
# COMPACT_ATOMS: atom_id res chain seq x y z
N MET A 1 8.73 -12.51 28.05
CA MET A 1 7.82 -11.90 27.04
C MET A 1 8.54 -11.94 25.70
N LEU A 2 8.43 -13.04 24.94
CA LEU A 2 9.30 -13.33 23.76
C LEU A 2 8.53 -13.70 22.48
N GLY A 3 7.21 -13.51 22.44
CA GLY A 3 6.38 -13.96 21.29
C GLY A 3 5.99 -12.88 20.29
N VAL A 4 6.18 -11.59 20.62
CA VAL A 4 5.53 -10.52 19.84
C VAL A 4 6.42 -10.00 18.70
N GLY A 5 7.75 -10.05 18.82
CA GLY A 5 8.66 -9.53 17.78
C GLY A 5 8.66 -10.35 16.48
N HIS A 6 8.69 -11.68 16.59
CA HIS A 6 8.76 -12.56 15.41
C HIS A 6 7.45 -12.63 14.61
N ALA A 7 6.29 -12.79 15.27
CA ALA A 7 4.99 -12.81 14.60
C ALA A 7 4.64 -11.44 13.94
N GLN A 8 5.21 -10.37 14.48
CA GLN A 8 5.11 -9.04 13.91
C GLN A 8 5.84 -8.98 12.56
N ASP A 9 7.06 -9.46 12.43
CA ASP A 9 7.74 -9.42 11.12
C ASP A 9 6.98 -10.23 10.07
N GLU A 10 6.48 -11.41 10.44
CA GLU A 10 5.69 -12.29 9.56
C GLU A 10 4.47 -11.59 8.95
N THR A 11 3.75 -10.76 9.73
CA THR A 11 2.56 -10.07 9.22
C THR A 11 2.90 -8.97 8.22
N ILE A 12 4.05 -8.30 8.35
CA ILE A 12 4.52 -7.33 7.35
C ILE A 12 4.99 -8.06 6.08
N GLN A 13 5.66 -9.21 6.24
CA GLN A 13 6.08 -10.03 5.10
C GLN A 13 4.90 -10.50 4.24
N LYS A 14 3.72 -10.71 4.83
CA LYS A 14 2.48 -11.05 4.08
C LYS A 14 2.05 -9.97 3.08
N MET A 15 2.52 -8.72 3.23
CA MET A 15 2.26 -7.64 2.27
C MET A 15 3.02 -7.83 0.96
N VAL A 16 4.15 -8.55 0.96
CA VAL A 16 4.94 -8.80 -0.26
C VAL A 16 4.09 -9.57 -1.28
N GLY A 17 4.17 -9.14 -2.54
CA GLY A 17 3.42 -9.71 -3.66
C GLY A 17 2.83 -8.67 -4.59
N SER A 18 2.06 -9.16 -5.57
CA SER A 18 1.31 -8.34 -6.52
C SER A 18 -0.15 -8.20 -6.10
N TRP A 19 -0.68 -7.00 -6.27
CA TRP A 19 -2.01 -6.59 -5.84
C TRP A 19 -2.68 -5.77 -6.95
N GLN A 20 -3.96 -6.00 -7.18
CA GLN A 20 -4.75 -5.28 -8.18
C GLN A 20 -6.14 -4.94 -7.66
N GLY A 21 -6.69 -3.80 -8.08
CA GLY A 21 -8.04 -3.42 -7.70
C GLY A 21 -8.35 -1.95 -7.95
N LYS A 22 -9.45 -1.48 -7.39
CA LYS A 22 -10.08 -0.24 -7.84
C LYS A 22 -10.19 0.78 -6.72
N VAL A 23 -10.18 2.04 -7.13
CA VAL A 23 -10.65 3.15 -6.31
C VAL A 23 -12.16 3.27 -6.53
N ASP A 24 -12.90 3.55 -5.46
CA ASP A 24 -14.35 3.71 -5.44
C ASP A 24 -14.75 5.08 -6.04
N VAL A 25 -14.47 5.22 -7.34
CA VAL A 25 -14.80 6.36 -8.19
C VAL A 25 -15.26 5.80 -9.52
N ARG A 26 -16.36 6.35 -10.03
CA ARG A 26 -16.92 5.94 -11.31
C ARG A 26 -15.88 6.14 -12.43
N ASP A 27 -15.75 5.15 -13.30
CA ASP A 27 -14.87 5.15 -14.48
C ASP A 27 -13.37 5.27 -14.17
N GLU A 28 -12.97 5.10 -12.91
CA GLU A 28 -11.56 5.09 -12.52
C GLU A 28 -10.89 3.76 -12.94
N PRO A 29 -9.71 3.81 -13.57
CA PRO A 29 -9.02 2.60 -14.00
C PRO A 29 -8.49 1.80 -12.80
N GLU A 30 -8.31 0.50 -13.04
CA GLU A 30 -7.70 -0.40 -12.06
C GLU A 30 -6.25 0.01 -11.76
N ARG A 31 -5.83 -0.24 -10.52
CA ARG A 31 -4.50 0.06 -10.00
C ARG A 31 -3.74 -1.24 -9.78
N THR A 32 -2.46 -1.22 -10.13
CA THR A 32 -1.51 -2.28 -9.77
C THR A 32 -0.59 -1.75 -8.69
N LEU A 33 -0.38 -2.56 -7.67
CA LEU A 33 0.65 -2.38 -6.64
C LEU A 33 1.47 -3.67 -6.55
N VAL A 34 2.78 -3.56 -6.74
CA VAL A 34 3.72 -4.65 -6.52
C VAL A 34 4.59 -4.28 -5.33
N ILE A 35 4.51 -5.04 -4.24
CA ILE A 35 5.38 -4.86 -3.08
C ILE A 35 6.53 -5.86 -3.23
N LYS A 36 7.70 -5.35 -3.62
CA LYS A 36 8.87 -6.15 -3.99
C LYS A 36 9.61 -6.69 -2.78
N SER A 37 9.81 -5.82 -1.79
CA SER A 37 10.49 -6.17 -0.54
C SER A 37 10.05 -5.24 0.57
N VAL A 38 10.21 -5.71 1.81
CA VAL A 38 10.00 -4.93 3.03
C VAL A 38 11.19 -5.14 3.95
N ALA A 39 11.73 -4.05 4.52
CA ALA A 39 12.89 -4.07 5.40
C ALA A 39 12.74 -3.07 6.55
N LEU A 40 13.34 -3.36 7.69
CA LEU A 40 13.43 -2.44 8.82
C LEU A 40 14.69 -1.58 8.67
N GLU A 41 14.52 -0.30 8.38
CA GLU A 41 15.62 0.65 8.17
C GLU A 41 15.49 1.80 9.17
N GLY A 42 16.52 2.00 10.00
CA GLY A 42 16.53 3.10 10.98
C GLY A 42 15.35 3.07 11.96
N GLY A 43 14.79 1.90 12.26
CA GLY A 43 13.61 1.74 13.13
C GLY A 43 12.25 1.94 12.44
N GLN A 44 12.23 2.12 11.11
CA GLN A 44 11.02 2.25 10.31
C GLN A 44 10.94 1.15 9.25
N TRP A 45 9.77 0.56 9.07
CA TRP A 45 9.55 -0.39 7.98
C TRP A 45 9.42 0.35 6.65
N ILE A 46 10.27 0.01 5.70
CA ILE A 46 10.29 0.53 4.34
C ILE A 46 9.92 -0.58 3.38
N ALA A 47 9.05 -0.27 2.42
CA ALA A 47 8.70 -1.14 1.32
C ALA A 47 9.17 -0.56 0.00
N ASN A 48 9.86 -1.37 -0.80
CA ASN A 48 10.14 -1.04 -2.20
C ASN A 48 8.96 -1.51 -3.04
N ILE A 49 8.32 -0.59 -3.76
CA ILE A 49 7.08 -0.88 -4.48
C ILE A 49 7.16 -0.40 -5.92
N ASP A 50 6.37 -1.02 -6.79
CA ASP A 50 5.92 -0.41 -8.05
C ASP A 50 4.42 -0.12 -7.95
N TYR A 51 4.01 1.08 -8.35
CA TYR A 51 2.60 1.47 -8.30
C TYR A 51 2.16 2.24 -9.54
N GLY A 52 0.95 1.97 -10.02
CA GLY A 52 0.38 2.74 -11.13
C GLY A 52 -0.93 2.18 -11.65
N THR A 53 -1.19 2.42 -12.93
CA THR A 53 -2.44 1.99 -13.59
C THR A 53 -2.22 0.63 -14.24
N THR A 54 -3.10 -0.33 -13.96
CA THR A 54 -3.02 -1.69 -14.51
C THR A 54 -2.94 -1.67 -16.03
N GLY A 55 -1.98 -2.43 -16.59
CA GLY A 55 -1.77 -2.53 -18.04
C GLY A 55 -1.19 -1.29 -18.73
N LYS A 56 -0.80 -0.27 -17.95
CA LYS A 56 -0.16 0.95 -18.46
C LYS A 56 1.23 1.11 -17.84
N SER A 57 1.46 2.19 -17.10
CA SER A 57 2.69 2.48 -16.41
C SER A 57 2.57 2.22 -14.91
N VAL A 58 3.68 1.71 -14.36
CA VAL A 58 3.95 1.64 -12.91
C VAL A 58 5.27 2.34 -12.64
N ASN A 59 5.36 3.04 -11.52
CA ASN A 59 6.57 3.74 -11.11
C ASN A 59 7.13 3.12 -9.84
N ALA A 60 8.46 2.99 -9.78
CA ALA A 60 9.15 2.55 -8.58
C ALA A 60 9.10 3.66 -7.52
N LEU A 61 8.69 3.30 -6.30
CA LEU A 61 8.54 4.21 -5.16
C LEU A 61 9.01 3.52 -3.88
N GLN A 62 9.28 4.33 -2.86
CA GLN A 62 9.41 3.85 -1.48
C GLN A 62 8.15 4.18 -0.71
N ALA A 63 7.67 3.19 0.04
CA ALA A 63 6.55 3.33 0.95
C ALA A 63 6.98 3.06 2.38
N ARG A 64 6.32 3.73 3.32
CA ARG A 64 6.48 3.49 4.75
C ARG A 64 5.41 2.52 5.20
N ILE A 65 5.75 1.60 6.10
CA ILE A 65 4.77 0.77 6.79
C ILE A 65 4.75 1.17 8.26
N GLU A 66 3.59 1.60 8.73
CA GLU A 66 3.37 1.93 10.13
C GLU A 66 2.44 0.90 10.81
N ARG A 67 2.60 0.80 12.13
CA ARG A 67 1.77 0.00 13.02
C ARG A 67 1.46 0.79 14.27
N GLN A 68 0.25 1.34 14.36
CA GLN A 68 -0.26 1.92 15.60
C GLN A 68 -1.50 1.13 16.03
N GLY A 69 -1.29 0.11 16.89
CA GLY A 69 -2.38 -0.62 17.55
C GLY A 69 -3.31 -1.45 16.64
N GLY A 70 -2.91 -1.75 15.40
CA GLY A 70 -3.76 -2.45 14.42
C GLY A 70 -2.97 -3.11 13.29
N ALA A 71 -3.67 -3.42 12.19
CA ALA A 71 -3.06 -4.06 11.03
C ALA A 71 -2.03 -3.15 10.32
N PRO A 72 -0.97 -3.72 9.71
CA PRO A 72 0.06 -2.97 9.01
C PRO A 72 -0.54 -2.06 7.94
N THR A 73 -0.08 -0.81 7.89
CA THR A 73 -0.57 0.19 6.93
C THR A 73 0.58 0.71 6.07
N LEU A 74 0.51 0.45 4.76
CA LEU A 74 1.42 0.95 3.74
C LEU A 74 1.02 2.38 3.32
N MET A 75 1.98 3.29 3.32
CA MET A 75 1.76 4.70 3.01
C MET A 75 2.82 5.26 2.08
N PHE A 76 2.39 5.93 1.00
CA PHE A 76 3.30 6.55 0.04
C PHE A 76 2.62 7.67 -0.75
N ALA A 77 3.44 8.59 -1.28
CA ALA A 77 3.00 9.55 -2.28
C ALA A 77 3.17 8.93 -3.68
N SER A 78 2.08 8.84 -4.45
CA SER A 78 2.12 8.35 -5.83
C SER A 78 2.32 9.48 -6.85
N SER A 79 2.08 10.74 -6.42
CA SER A 79 2.47 11.96 -7.11
C SER A 79 2.55 13.11 -6.10
N THR A 80 2.84 14.34 -6.56
CA THR A 80 2.77 15.56 -5.73
C THR A 80 1.37 15.84 -5.19
N THR A 81 0.33 15.36 -5.87
CA THR A 81 -1.08 15.59 -5.53
C THR A 81 -1.80 14.33 -5.04
N ASN A 82 -1.15 13.16 -5.05
CA ASN A 82 -1.77 11.89 -4.68
C ASN A 82 -1.00 11.18 -3.57
N LYS A 83 -1.72 10.75 -2.54
CA LYS A 83 -1.21 9.92 -1.45
C LYS A 83 -2.06 8.66 -1.32
N VAL A 84 -1.42 7.54 -1.03
CA VAL A 84 -2.06 6.24 -0.87
C VAL A 84 -1.79 5.74 0.54
N GLU A 85 -2.84 5.24 1.19
CA GLU A 85 -2.79 4.60 2.51
C GLU A 85 -3.57 3.30 2.43
N LEU A 86 -2.93 2.16 2.64
CA LEU A 86 -3.52 0.83 2.47
C LEU A 86 -3.17 -0.06 3.65
N GLN A 87 -4.19 -0.51 4.37
CA GLN A 87 -4.08 -1.43 5.48
C GLN A 87 -4.26 -2.88 5.00
N LEU A 88 -3.44 -3.79 5.51
CA LEU A 88 -3.58 -5.24 5.30
C LEU A 88 -4.75 -5.78 6.12
N ILE A 89 -5.92 -5.92 5.50
CA ILE A 89 -7.12 -6.46 6.15
C ILE A 89 -7.05 -7.98 6.27
N SER A 90 -6.47 -8.63 5.26
CA SER A 90 -6.18 -10.06 5.26
C SER A 90 -4.99 -10.34 4.34
N GLU A 91 -4.50 -11.59 4.32
CA GLU A 91 -3.48 -12.03 3.37
C GLU A 91 -3.85 -11.85 1.90
N ARG A 92 -5.13 -11.61 1.59
CA ARG A 92 -5.62 -11.42 0.22
C ARG A 92 -6.17 -10.04 -0.07
N GLU A 93 -6.27 -9.15 0.92
CA GLU A 93 -6.92 -7.87 0.74
C GLU A 93 -6.19 -6.72 1.44
N LEU A 94 -5.91 -5.67 0.67
CA LEU A 94 -5.56 -4.34 1.15
C LEU A 94 -6.75 -3.40 0.99
N ARG A 95 -7.06 -2.61 2.03
CA ARG A 95 -8.07 -1.54 1.96
C ARG A 95 -7.56 -0.23 2.51
N GLY A 96 -8.03 0.86 1.95
CA GLY A 96 -7.78 2.17 2.50
C GLY A 96 -8.18 3.27 1.54
N LEU A 97 -7.32 4.26 1.36
CA LEU A 97 -7.65 5.53 0.72
C LEU A 97 -6.61 5.91 -0.34
N LEU A 98 -7.12 6.41 -1.46
CA LEU A 98 -6.41 7.33 -2.34
C LEU A 98 -6.84 8.75 -1.95
N LYS A 99 -5.92 9.54 -1.43
CA LYS A 99 -6.12 10.97 -1.13
C LYS A 99 -5.61 11.79 -2.32
N VAL A 100 -6.50 12.59 -2.90
CA VAL A 100 -6.23 13.43 -4.06
C VAL A 100 -6.35 14.89 -3.66
N SER A 101 -5.36 15.71 -3.99
CA SER A 101 -5.40 17.16 -3.82
C SER A 101 -5.65 17.87 -5.15
N ASP A 102 -6.39 18.97 -5.09
CA ASP A 102 -6.56 19.89 -6.22
C ASP A 102 -5.39 20.89 -6.36
N GLY A 103 -4.38 20.80 -5.50
CA GLY A 103 -3.21 21.69 -5.50
C GLY A 103 -3.44 23.02 -4.76
N THR A 104 -4.65 23.28 -4.27
CA THR A 104 -5.01 24.50 -3.52
C THR A 104 -5.02 24.30 -2.00
N GLY A 105 -4.64 23.09 -1.55
CA GLY A 105 -4.58 22.71 -0.14
C GLY A 105 -5.72 21.80 0.32
N SER A 106 -6.76 21.62 -0.50
CA SER A 106 -7.86 20.70 -0.23
C SER A 106 -7.48 19.27 -0.57
N TRP A 107 -7.99 18.31 0.20
CA TRP A 107 -7.81 16.87 -0.03
C TRP A 107 -9.14 16.13 -0.04
N VAL A 108 -9.35 15.29 -1.05
CA VAL A 108 -10.49 14.39 -1.16
C VAL A 108 -10.00 12.96 -0.98
N ALA A 109 -10.57 12.24 -0.03
CA ALA A 109 -10.28 10.83 0.19
C ALA A 109 -11.26 9.95 -0.60
N ARG A 110 -10.72 9.02 -1.38
CA ARG A 110 -11.47 8.01 -2.14
C ARG A 110 -11.13 6.64 -1.60
N LYS A 111 -12.14 5.79 -1.35
CA LYS A 111 -11.92 4.42 -0.89
C LYS A 111 -11.20 3.62 -1.97
N MET A 112 -10.36 2.69 -1.54
CA MET A 112 -9.57 1.85 -2.44
C MET A 112 -9.48 0.44 -1.85
N THR A 113 -9.66 -0.57 -2.70
CA THR A 113 -9.50 -1.98 -2.34
C THR A 113 -8.64 -2.66 -3.37
N LEU A 114 -7.59 -3.35 -2.93
CA LEU A 114 -6.74 -4.19 -3.76
C LEU A 114 -6.79 -5.63 -3.29
N GLN A 115 -6.93 -6.55 -4.23
CA GLN A 115 -6.87 -8.00 -4.01
C GLN A 115 -5.50 -8.52 -4.41
N LYS A 116 -4.98 -9.48 -3.66
CA LYS A 116 -3.70 -10.12 -3.98
C LYS A 116 -3.86 -11.01 -5.20
N THR A 117 -3.02 -10.79 -6.21
CA THR A 117 -3.02 -11.59 -7.45
C THR A 117 -1.85 -12.57 -7.50
N SER A 118 -0.77 -12.32 -6.77
CA SER A 118 0.39 -13.22 -6.64
C SER A 118 1.12 -12.98 -5.33
N ASP A 119 1.61 -14.05 -4.69
CA ASP A 119 2.53 -13.95 -3.54
C ASP A 119 3.96 -13.58 -3.95
N LYS A 120 4.29 -13.72 -5.24
CA LYS A 120 5.54 -13.26 -5.80
C LYS A 120 5.37 -11.88 -6.45
N PRO A 121 6.31 -10.94 -6.22
CA PRO A 121 6.35 -9.66 -6.91
C PRO A 121 6.37 -9.82 -8.44
#